data_AF-A0A2G7M445-F1
#
_entry.id   AF-A0A2G7M445-F1
#
_cell.length_a   1.000
_cell.length_b   1.000
_cell.length_c   1.000
_cell.angle_alpha   90.00
_cell.angle_beta   90.00
_cell.angle_gamma   90.00
#
_symmetry.space_group_name_H-M   'P 1'
#
loop_
_entity.id
_entity.type
_entity.pdbx_description
1 polymer ?
#
loop_
_entity_poly.entity_id
_entity_poly.type
_entity_poly.pdbx_seq_one_letter_code
_entity_poly.pdbx_strand_id
1 'polypeptide(L)'
;MTTAEIVTLSASLIAALCTLLTLWQLNSSQGKQRLIETVTKQRIEWINKIRVCFSEYSELMERISMIRSSGNNIDDLQFQLSYLSTHIDMLLNPKEVITQRYIEKRNQIKRYLLDDYSNEYSPAEYYSMMLDLQYLQQVILKSEWKRLKRESSSGKEVNDMNTIHLETAEDIDPGRFIRLLHK
;
A
#
# COMPACT_ATOMS: atom_id res chain seq x y z
N MET A 1 -6.77 -31.04 60.62
CA MET A 1 -7.37 -30.22 59.56
C MET A 1 -8.83 -30.59 59.42
N THR A 2 -9.72 -29.61 59.48
CA THR A 2 -11.13 -29.83 59.16
C THR A 2 -11.31 -29.93 57.64
N THR A 3 -12.37 -30.59 57.18
CA THR A 3 -12.72 -30.64 55.75
C THR A 3 -12.88 -29.25 55.15
N ALA A 4 -13.37 -28.29 55.95
CA ALA A 4 -13.46 -26.89 55.58
C ALA A 4 -12.09 -26.28 55.25
N GLU A 5 -11.07 -26.50 56.09
CA GLU A 5 -9.71 -25.99 55.86
C GLU A 5 -9.07 -26.56 54.59
N ILE A 6 -9.30 -27.84 54.27
CA ILE A 6 -8.81 -28.46 53.04
C ILE A 6 -9.45 -27.80 51.82
N VAL A 7 -10.76 -27.52 51.88
CA VAL A 7 -11.49 -26.86 50.79
C VAL A 7 -11.01 -25.42 50.58
N THR A 8 -10.85 -24.62 51.64
CA THR A 8 -10.35 -23.24 51.50
C THR A 8 -8.93 -23.18 50.95
N LEU A 9 -8.06 -24.12 51.36
CA LEU A 9 -6.67 -24.18 50.92
C LEU A 9 -6.56 -24.65 49.46
N SER A 10 -7.44 -25.57 49.03
CA SER A 10 -7.54 -25.96 47.62
C SER A 10 -8.07 -24.84 46.72
N ALA A 11 -9.08 -24.08 47.19
CA ALA A 11 -9.65 -22.97 46.44
C ALA A 11 -8.64 -21.81 46.28
N SER A 12 -7.84 -21.51 47.31
CA SER A 12 -6.82 -20.46 47.24
C SER A 12 -5.66 -20.84 46.31
N LEU A 13 -5.26 -22.11 46.28
CA LEU A 13 -4.26 -22.63 45.34
C LEU A 13 -4.73 -22.53 43.88
N ILE A 14 -5.99 -22.91 43.61
CA ILE A 14 -6.58 -22.80 42.26
C ILE A 14 -6.66 -21.34 41.83
N ALA A 15 -7.11 -20.45 42.72
CA ALA A 15 -7.17 -19.01 42.43
C ALA A 15 -5.77 -18.44 42.11
N ALA A 16 -4.75 -18.82 42.88
CA ALA A 16 -3.36 -18.40 42.63
C ALA A 16 -2.81 -18.94 41.29
N LEU A 17 -3.18 -20.16 40.90
CA LEU A 17 -2.78 -20.72 39.62
C LEU A 17 -3.44 -19.96 38.45
N CYS A 18 -4.72 -19.62 38.57
CA CYS A 18 -5.46 -18.84 37.59
C CYS A 18 -4.91 -17.42 37.43
N THR A 19 -4.49 -16.77 38.52
CA THR A 19 -3.88 -15.42 38.44
C THR A 19 -2.49 -15.48 37.79
N LEU A 20 -1.69 -16.50 38.07
CA LEU A 20 -0.40 -16.70 37.42
C LEU A 20 -0.54 -16.99 35.91
N LEU A 21 -1.51 -17.82 35.52
CA LEU A 21 -1.80 -18.08 34.10
C LEU A 21 -2.28 -16.83 33.36
N THR A 22 -3.17 -16.05 33.96
CA THR A 22 -3.65 -14.79 33.37
C THR A 22 -2.54 -13.75 33.27
N LEU A 23 -1.68 -13.61 34.28
CA LEU A 23 -0.50 -12.73 34.24
C LEU A 23 0.50 -13.14 33.15
N TRP A 24 0.79 -14.44 33.03
CA TRP A 24 1.68 -14.95 31.98
C TRP A 24 1.10 -14.69 30.57
N GLN A 25 -0.19 -14.93 30.40
CA GLN A 25 -0.89 -14.68 29.14
C GLN A 25 -0.94 -13.19 28.79
N LEU A 26 -1.17 -12.30 29.78
CA LEU A 26 -1.13 -10.85 29.62
C LEU A 26 0.27 -10.36 29.23
N ASN A 27 1.31 -10.87 29.88
CA ASN A 27 2.68 -10.41 29.62
C ASN A 27 3.16 -10.83 28.22
N SER A 28 2.80 -12.05 27.80
CA SER A 28 3.06 -12.55 26.45
C SER A 28 2.27 -11.79 25.37
N SER A 29 1.05 -11.34 25.67
CA SER A 29 0.23 -10.57 24.73
C SER A 29 0.65 -9.10 24.60
N GLN A 30 1.11 -8.47 25.68
CA GLN A 30 1.51 -7.05 25.66
C GLN A 30 2.67 -6.75 24.70
N GLY A 31 3.71 -7.59 24.67
CA GLY A 31 4.85 -7.41 23.75
C GLY A 31 4.45 -7.52 22.28
N LYS A 32 3.61 -8.51 21.96
CA LYS A 32 3.07 -8.71 20.60
C LYS A 32 2.20 -7.53 20.17
N GLN A 33 1.35 -7.05 21.07
CA GLN A 33 0.45 -5.93 20.80
C GLN A 33 1.22 -4.63 20.53
N ARG A 34 2.25 -4.31 21.33
CA ARG A 34 3.11 -3.13 21.09
C ARG A 34 3.84 -3.20 19.74
N LEU A 35 4.30 -4.38 19.34
CA LEU A 35 4.95 -4.57 18.04
C LEU A 35 3.95 -4.35 16.89
N ILE A 36 2.74 -4.91 17.00
CA ILE A 36 1.68 -4.71 16.01
C ILE A 36 1.30 -3.23 15.91
N GLU A 37 1.14 -2.53 17.03
CA GLU A 37 0.84 -1.10 17.06
C GLU A 37 1.94 -0.27 16.39
N THR A 38 3.20 -0.59 16.66
CA THR A 38 4.36 0.08 16.05
C THR A 38 4.40 -0.14 14.54
N VAL A 39 4.26 -1.39 14.08
CA VAL A 39 4.23 -1.73 12.66
C VAL A 39 3.04 -1.08 11.95
N THR A 40 1.86 -1.09 12.58
CA THR A 40 0.65 -0.42 12.09
C THR A 40 0.90 1.07 11.88
N LYS A 41 1.49 1.75 12.88
CA LYS A 41 1.82 3.18 12.78
C LYS A 41 2.80 3.46 11.64
N GLN A 42 3.89 2.69 11.55
CA GLN A 42 4.88 2.85 10.49
C GLN A 42 4.28 2.61 9.10
N ARG A 43 3.37 1.64 8.96
CA ARG A 43 2.67 1.41 7.69
C ARG A 43 1.70 2.54 7.33
N ILE A 44 0.95 3.09 8.29
CA ILE A 44 0.11 4.27 8.06
C ILE A 44 0.95 5.45 7.57
N GLU A 45 2.10 5.69 8.21
CA GLU A 45 3.06 6.73 7.80
C GLU A 45 3.55 6.48 6.38
N TRP A 46 3.92 5.23 6.04
CA TRP A 46 4.31 4.84 4.69
C TRP A 46 3.19 5.06 3.66
N ILE A 47 1.94 4.63 3.95
CA ILE A 47 0.76 4.82 3.07
C ILE A 47 0.53 6.31 2.78
N ASN A 48 0.68 7.17 3.80
CA ASN A 48 0.51 8.60 3.65
C ASN A 48 1.63 9.22 2.80
N LYS A 49 2.89 8.80 3.01
CA LYS A 49 4.02 9.25 2.19
C LYS A 49 3.82 8.89 0.72
N ILE A 50 3.51 7.62 0.41
CA ILE A 50 3.32 7.20 -0.98
C ILE A 50 2.11 7.87 -1.63
N ARG A 51 1.03 8.15 -0.87
CA ARG A 51 -0.12 8.92 -1.37
C ARG A 51 0.28 10.34 -1.77
N VAL A 52 1.08 11.02 -0.95
CA VAL A 52 1.59 12.36 -1.28
C VAL A 52 2.45 12.30 -2.54
N CYS A 53 3.38 11.36 -2.62
CA CYS A 53 4.22 11.20 -3.80
C CYS A 53 3.42 10.89 -5.08
N PHE A 54 2.37 10.07 -5.00
CA PHE A 54 1.48 9.83 -6.13
C PHE A 54 0.71 11.09 -6.56
N SER A 55 0.28 11.91 -5.60
CA SER A 55 -0.40 13.17 -5.88
C SER A 55 0.55 14.16 -6.58
N GLU A 56 1.74 14.38 -6.02
CA GLU A 56 2.78 15.25 -6.59
C GLU A 56 3.21 14.78 -7.97
N TYR A 57 3.38 13.47 -8.14
CA TYR A 57 3.71 12.88 -9.44
C TYR A 57 2.61 13.15 -10.47
N SER A 58 1.35 12.97 -10.09
CA SER A 58 0.21 13.20 -10.99
C SER A 58 0.09 14.66 -11.38
N GLU A 59 0.24 15.59 -10.43
CA GLU A 59 0.26 17.03 -10.70
C GLU A 59 1.38 17.40 -11.68
N LEU A 60 2.58 16.87 -11.48
CA LEU A 60 3.71 17.14 -12.36
C LEU A 60 3.47 16.61 -13.78
N MET A 61 2.86 15.43 -13.91
CA MET A 61 2.51 14.87 -15.23
C MET A 61 1.47 15.73 -15.95
N GLU A 62 0.46 16.25 -15.24
CA GLU A 62 -0.51 17.19 -15.80
C GLU A 62 0.17 18.48 -16.27
N ARG A 63 1.09 19.04 -15.47
CA ARG A 63 1.86 20.23 -15.86
C ARG A 63 2.69 19.99 -17.12
N ILE A 64 3.37 18.85 -17.21
CA ILE A 64 4.14 18.45 -18.39
C ILE A 64 3.22 18.31 -19.61
N SER A 65 2.05 17.68 -19.44
CA SER A 65 1.03 17.56 -20.49
C SER A 65 0.57 18.92 -21.03
N MET A 66 0.31 19.90 -20.15
CA MET A 66 -0.10 21.26 -20.55
C MET A 66 1.01 21.99 -21.31
N ILE A 67 2.26 21.87 -20.86
CA ILE A 67 3.42 22.49 -21.52
C ILE A 67 3.66 21.84 -22.88
N ARG A 68 3.57 20.51 -22.97
CA ARG A 68 3.67 19.76 -24.24
C ARG A 68 2.61 20.20 -25.23
N SER A 69 1.37 20.39 -24.78
CA SER A 69 0.26 20.90 -25.61
C SER A 69 0.53 22.31 -26.14
N SER A 70 1.32 23.10 -25.40
CA SER A 70 1.67 24.48 -25.76
C SER A 70 2.95 24.58 -26.61
N GLY A 71 3.64 23.46 -26.87
CA GLY A 71 4.92 23.43 -27.59
C GLY A 71 6.10 24.07 -26.85
N ASN A 72 5.98 24.26 -25.54
CA ASN A 72 7.01 24.86 -24.69
C ASN A 72 8.02 23.81 -24.22
N ASN A 73 9.21 24.26 -23.79
CA ASN A 73 10.25 23.37 -23.27
C ASN A 73 9.85 22.78 -21.89
N ILE A 74 10.14 21.50 -21.69
CA ILE A 74 9.85 20.68 -20.50
C ILE A 74 11.11 20.32 -19.69
N ASP A 75 12.31 20.72 -20.11
CA ASP A 75 13.61 20.26 -19.55
C ASP A 75 13.69 20.33 -18.02
N ASP A 76 13.28 21.45 -17.42
CA ASP A 76 13.33 21.65 -15.96
C ASP A 76 12.42 20.68 -15.18
N LEU A 77 11.33 20.21 -15.81
CA LEU A 77 10.38 19.28 -15.19
C LEU A 77 10.81 17.83 -15.32
N GLN A 78 11.69 17.49 -16.28
CA GLN A 78 12.17 16.12 -16.46
C GLN A 78 12.98 15.62 -15.25
N PHE A 79 13.80 16.51 -14.66
CA PHE A 79 14.55 16.20 -13.45
C PHE A 79 13.62 15.96 -12.25
N GLN A 80 12.63 16.81 -12.06
CA GLN A 80 11.62 16.65 -11.00
C GLN A 80 10.84 15.34 -11.18
N LEU A 81 10.49 15.00 -12.43
CA LEU A 81 9.76 13.78 -12.75
C LEU A 81 10.59 12.54 -12.45
N SER A 82 11.89 12.57 -12.75
CA SER A 82 12.82 11.50 -12.46
C SER A 82 13.05 11.35 -10.95
N TYR A 83 13.19 12.46 -10.22
CA TYR A 83 13.26 12.46 -8.76
C TYR A 83 12.04 11.78 -8.12
N LEU A 84 10.82 12.22 -8.49
CA LEU A 84 9.58 11.64 -7.97
C LEU A 84 9.42 10.16 -8.37
N SER A 85 9.80 9.80 -9.60
CA SER A 85 9.77 8.40 -10.05
C SER A 85 10.64 7.52 -9.14
N THR A 86 11.89 7.93 -8.89
CA THR A 86 12.82 7.21 -8.01
C THR A 86 12.31 7.16 -6.58
N HIS A 87 11.74 8.25 -6.07
CA HIS A 87 11.22 8.29 -4.71
C HIS A 87 10.06 7.30 -4.52
N ILE A 88 9.16 7.23 -5.49
CA ILE A 88 8.08 6.23 -5.53
C ILE A 88 8.66 4.81 -5.59
N ASP A 89 9.65 4.57 -6.44
CA ASP A 89 10.26 3.24 -6.59
C ASP A 89 10.94 2.75 -5.29
N MET A 90 11.53 3.67 -4.51
CA MET A 90 12.09 3.35 -3.19
C MET A 90 11.04 3.03 -2.13
N LEU A 91 9.82 3.54 -2.28
CA LEU A 91 8.72 3.27 -1.36
C LEU A 91 7.98 1.99 -1.72
N LEU A 92 7.91 1.61 -2.99
CA LEU A 92 7.18 0.43 -3.45
C LEU A 92 8.02 -0.84 -3.42
N ASN A 93 7.35 -2.00 -3.36
CA ASN A 93 8.01 -3.30 -3.44
C ASN A 93 8.07 -3.79 -4.90
N PRO A 94 9.26 -3.86 -5.54
CA PRO A 94 9.38 -4.22 -6.96
C PRO A 94 9.03 -5.68 -7.26
N LYS A 95 8.91 -6.54 -6.23
CA LYS A 95 8.52 -7.94 -6.41
C LYS A 95 7.01 -8.13 -6.58
N GLU A 96 6.22 -7.10 -6.29
CA GLU A 96 4.77 -7.17 -6.43
C GLU A 96 4.36 -6.93 -7.89
N VAL A 97 3.47 -7.78 -8.40
CA VAL A 97 2.95 -7.69 -9.76
C VAL A 97 2.30 -6.32 -10.01
N ILE A 98 1.54 -5.80 -9.05
CA ILE A 98 0.89 -4.48 -9.19
C ILE A 98 1.92 -3.35 -9.35
N THR A 99 3.05 -3.42 -8.63
CA THR A 99 4.13 -2.45 -8.70
C THR A 99 4.83 -2.50 -10.06
N GLN A 100 5.07 -3.70 -10.58
CA GLN A 100 5.65 -3.86 -11.92
C GLN A 100 4.74 -3.25 -12.99
N ARG A 101 3.44 -3.49 -12.90
CA ARG A 101 2.43 -2.93 -13.82
C ARG A 101 2.35 -1.41 -13.71
N TYR A 102 2.44 -0.87 -12.49
CA TYR A 102 2.54 0.57 -12.27
C TYR A 102 3.78 1.16 -12.95
N ILE A 103 4.96 0.55 -12.77
CA ILE A 103 6.21 1.00 -13.38
C ILE A 103 6.13 0.94 -14.91
N GLU A 104 5.61 -0.15 -15.48
CA GLU A 104 5.40 -0.31 -16.92
C GLU A 104 4.51 0.83 -17.48
N LYS A 105 3.35 1.06 -16.85
CA LYS A 105 2.41 2.10 -17.26
C LYS A 105 3.02 3.50 -17.12
N ARG A 106 3.70 3.76 -16.01
CA ARG A 106 4.42 5.02 -15.77
C ARG A 106 5.43 5.29 -16.88
N ASN A 107 6.27 4.30 -17.20
CA ASN A 107 7.30 4.44 -18.22
C ASN A 107 6.72 4.58 -19.64
N GLN A 108 5.55 3.98 -19.90
CA GLN A 108 4.79 4.24 -21.13
C GLN A 108 4.39 5.71 -21.23
N ILE A 109 3.82 6.28 -20.17
CA ILE A 109 3.38 7.70 -20.18
C ILE A 109 4.58 8.65 -20.24
N LYS A 110 5.67 8.36 -19.52
CA LYS A 110 6.91 9.16 -19.61
C LYS A 110 7.42 9.24 -21.04
N ARG A 111 7.52 8.11 -21.73
CA ARG A 111 7.91 8.09 -23.16
C ARG A 111 6.95 8.88 -24.03
N TYR A 112 5.64 8.69 -23.82
CA TYR A 112 4.62 9.44 -24.57
C TYR A 112 4.72 10.96 -24.39
N LEU A 113 5.08 11.45 -23.19
CA LEU A 113 5.22 12.87 -22.91
C LEU A 113 6.56 13.47 -23.33
N LEU A 114 7.65 12.69 -23.20
CA LEU A 114 9.02 13.18 -23.32
C LEU A 114 9.70 12.83 -24.65
N ASP A 115 9.29 11.76 -25.33
CA ASP A 115 9.93 11.38 -26.58
C ASP A 115 9.44 12.28 -27.72
N ASP A 116 10.36 12.97 -28.38
CA ASP A 116 10.09 13.82 -29.55
C ASP A 116 9.83 13.03 -30.84
N TYR A 117 10.02 11.71 -30.81
CA TYR A 117 10.14 10.88 -32.01
C TYR A 117 8.84 10.20 -32.49
N SER A 118 7.70 10.32 -31.81
CA SER A 118 6.50 9.60 -32.25
C SER A 118 5.18 10.29 -31.91
N ASN A 119 4.45 10.66 -32.97
CA ASN A 119 3.04 11.05 -33.03
C ASN A 119 2.66 12.43 -32.43
N GLU A 120 1.65 13.07 -33.06
CA GLU A 120 0.98 14.25 -32.49
C GLU A 120 0.50 13.93 -31.09
N TYR A 121 0.93 14.74 -30.12
CA TYR A 121 0.45 14.63 -28.76
C TYR A 121 -1.08 14.75 -28.73
N SER A 122 -1.76 13.67 -28.31
CA SER A 122 -3.19 13.63 -28.05
C SER A 122 -3.46 13.74 -26.54
N PRO A 123 -4.13 14.82 -26.08
CA PRO A 123 -4.59 14.93 -24.70
C PRO A 123 -5.51 13.77 -24.29
N ALA A 124 -6.37 13.29 -25.20
CA ALA A 124 -7.31 12.22 -24.93
C ALA A 124 -6.59 10.89 -24.62
N GLU A 125 -5.55 10.56 -25.39
CA GLU A 125 -4.74 9.37 -25.14
C GLU A 125 -3.96 9.48 -23.82
N TYR A 126 -3.37 10.65 -23.55
CA TYR A 126 -2.73 10.94 -22.26
C TYR A 126 -3.68 10.71 -21.09
N TYR A 127 -4.88 11.30 -21.12
CA TYR A 127 -5.87 11.15 -20.06
C TYR A 127 -6.29 9.69 -19.89
N SER A 128 -6.49 8.95 -20.98
CA SER A 128 -6.78 7.52 -20.90
C SER A 128 -5.67 6.74 -20.19
N MET A 129 -4.40 7.02 -20.49
CA MET A 129 -3.27 6.36 -19.83
C MET A 129 -3.14 6.77 -18.36
N MET A 130 -3.39 8.04 -18.04
CA MET A 130 -3.36 8.52 -16.65
C MET A 130 -4.44 7.87 -15.79
N LEU A 131 -5.63 7.62 -16.34
CA LEU A 131 -6.67 6.87 -15.62
C LEU A 131 -6.22 5.44 -15.28
N ASP A 132 -5.47 4.78 -16.18
CA ASP A 132 -4.89 3.47 -15.91
C ASP A 132 -3.80 3.54 -14.83
N LEU A 133 -2.97 4.58 -14.85
CA LEU A 133 -1.95 4.79 -13.82
C LEU A 133 -2.58 5.05 -12.44
N GLN A 134 -3.58 5.94 -12.38
CA GLN A 134 -4.33 6.27 -11.17
C GLN A 134 -5.06 5.05 -10.62
N TYR A 135 -5.62 4.21 -11.49
CA TYR A 135 -6.20 2.93 -11.09
C TYR A 135 -5.16 2.06 -10.37
N LEU A 136 -3.97 1.87 -10.93
CA LEU A 136 -2.90 1.08 -10.31
C LEU A 136 -2.44 1.68 -8.96
N GLN A 137 -2.32 3.00 -8.86
CA GLN A 137 -2.03 3.71 -7.61
C GLN A 137 -3.11 3.43 -6.55
N GLN A 138 -4.39 3.47 -6.94
CA GLN A 138 -5.50 3.16 -6.04
C GLN A 138 -5.47 1.71 -5.57
N VAL A 139 -5.16 0.75 -6.45
CA VAL A 139 -5.02 -0.67 -6.07
C VAL A 139 -3.93 -0.82 -5.02
N ILE A 140 -2.75 -0.23 -5.22
CA ILE A 140 -1.64 -0.26 -4.25
C ILE A 140 -2.09 0.27 -2.89
N LEU A 141 -2.64 1.49 -2.86
CA LEU A 141 -3.05 2.16 -1.61
C LEU A 141 -4.16 1.39 -0.88
N LYS A 142 -5.21 0.95 -1.60
CA LYS A 142 -6.37 0.28 -1.01
C LYS A 142 -6.03 -1.14 -0.56
N SER A 143 -5.12 -1.82 -1.26
CA SER A 143 -4.64 -3.16 -0.89
C SER A 143 -3.86 -3.11 0.41
N GLU A 144 -2.97 -2.13 0.57
CA GLU A 144 -2.23 -1.93 1.81
C GLU A 144 -3.15 -1.51 2.97
N TRP A 145 -4.19 -0.72 2.70
CA TRP A 145 -5.22 -0.44 3.69
C TRP A 145 -6.02 -1.69 4.09
N LYS A 146 -6.34 -2.57 3.13
CA LYS A 146 -7.04 -3.83 3.36
C LYS A 146 -6.16 -4.82 4.15
N ARG A 147 -4.87 -4.90 3.83
CA ARG A 147 -3.85 -5.64 4.60
C ARG A 147 -3.81 -5.18 6.04
N LEU A 148 -3.67 -3.86 6.25
CA LEU A 148 -3.63 -3.26 7.60
C LEU A 148 -4.84 -3.66 8.45
N LYS A 149 -6.06 -3.61 7.88
CA LYS A 149 -7.28 -4.03 8.59
C LYS A 149 -7.27 -5.51 8.95
N ARG A 150 -6.84 -6.38 8.02
CA ARG A 150 -6.72 -7.84 8.24
C ARG A 150 -5.71 -8.15 9.34
N GLU A 151 -4.54 -7.51 9.31
CA GLU A 151 -3.50 -7.71 10.33
C GLU A 151 -3.92 -7.19 11.70
N SER A 152 -4.55 -6.01 11.76
CA SER A 152 -5.05 -5.44 13.01
C SER A 152 -6.16 -6.30 13.64
N SER A 153 -7.04 -6.88 12.83
CA SER A 153 -8.13 -7.73 13.31
C SER A 153 -7.66 -9.13 13.73
N SER A 154 -6.69 -9.70 13.00
CA SER A 154 -6.19 -11.05 13.27
C SER A 154 -5.02 -11.11 14.26
N GLY A 155 -4.33 -9.99 14.49
CA GLY A 155 -3.10 -9.91 15.27
C GLY A 155 -1.92 -10.67 14.62
N LYS A 156 -2.01 -10.98 13.32
CA LYS A 156 -1.00 -11.75 12.58
C LYS A 156 -0.66 -11.03 11.27
N GLU A 157 0.57 -11.19 10.82
CA GLU A 157 1.03 -10.70 9.52
C GLU A 157 0.30 -11.44 8.38
N VAL A 158 -0.06 -10.70 7.33
CA VAL A 158 -0.63 -11.26 6.11
C VAL A 158 0.47 -11.43 5.07
N ASN A 159 0.65 -12.67 4.61
CA ASN A 159 1.69 -13.02 3.64
C ASN A 159 1.21 -13.00 2.19
N ASP A 160 -0.10 -13.13 1.95
CA ASP A 160 -0.66 -13.24 0.62
C ASP A 160 -1.11 -11.87 0.07
N MET A 161 -0.12 -11.03 -0.23
CA MET A 161 -0.36 -9.72 -0.82
C MET A 161 -0.89 -9.81 -2.25
N ASN A 162 -0.55 -10.86 -2.99
CA ASN A 162 -1.01 -11.01 -4.36
C ASN A 162 -2.53 -11.18 -4.42
N THR A 163 -3.10 -12.04 -3.59
CA THR A 163 -4.56 -12.19 -3.50
C THR A 163 -5.24 -10.88 -3.08
N ILE A 164 -4.67 -10.14 -2.11
CA ILE A 164 -5.22 -8.82 -1.73
C ILE A 164 -5.23 -7.86 -2.92
N HIS A 165 -4.15 -7.80 -3.69
CA HIS A 165 -4.07 -6.96 -4.88
C HIS A 165 -5.12 -7.33 -5.92
N LEU A 166 -5.27 -8.63 -6.23
CA LEU A 166 -6.24 -9.11 -7.22
C LEU A 166 -7.68 -8.82 -6.79
N GLU A 167 -8.05 -9.16 -5.55
CA GLU A 167 -9.38 -8.86 -5.01
C GLU A 167 -9.66 -7.35 -5.06
N THR A 168 -8.69 -6.52 -4.62
CA THR A 168 -8.86 -5.07 -4.57
C THR A 168 -8.95 -4.46 -5.98
N ALA A 169 -8.21 -5.00 -6.93
CA ALA A 169 -8.23 -4.58 -8.32
C ALA A 169 -9.59 -4.86 -8.97
N GLU A 170 -10.08 -6.10 -8.81
CA GLU A 170 -11.41 -6.50 -9.29
C GLU A 170 -12.53 -5.67 -8.65
N ASP A 171 -12.45 -5.40 -7.33
CA ASP A 171 -13.41 -4.57 -6.60
C ASP A 171 -13.48 -3.11 -7.11
N ILE A 172 -12.35 -2.55 -7.56
CA ILE A 172 -12.28 -1.14 -8.00
C ILE A 172 -12.83 -0.97 -9.42
N ASP A 173 -12.36 -1.78 -10.37
CA ASP A 173 -12.77 -1.71 -11.77
C ASP A 173 -12.46 -3.04 -12.47
N PRO A 174 -13.46 -3.92 -12.63
CA PRO A 174 -13.29 -5.23 -13.28
C PRO A 174 -12.75 -5.12 -14.71
N GLY A 175 -13.11 -4.08 -15.45
CA GLY A 175 -12.66 -3.88 -16.82
C GLY A 175 -11.17 -3.54 -16.90
N ARG A 176 -10.70 -2.65 -16.02
CA ARG A 176 -9.26 -2.35 -15.88
C ARG A 176 -8.47 -3.51 -15.30
N PHE A 177 -9.05 -4.25 -14.35
CA PHE A 177 -8.47 -5.47 -13.82
C PHE A 177 -8.13 -6.47 -14.93
N ILE A 178 -9.12 -6.81 -15.77
CA ILE A 178 -8.92 -7.75 -16.88
C ILE A 178 -7.85 -7.23 -17.84
N ARG A 179 -7.94 -5.95 -18.24
CA ARG A 179 -7.03 -5.35 -19.22
C ARG A 179 -5.58 -5.26 -18.74
N LEU A 180 -5.36 -4.92 -17.47
CA LEU A 180 -4.05 -4.55 -16.94
C LEU A 180 -3.36 -5.68 -16.17
N LEU A 181 -4.13 -6.61 -15.57
CA LEU A 181 -3.60 -7.60 -14.63
C LEU A 181 -3.88 -9.06 -15.02
N HIS A 182 -4.88 -9.34 -15.84
CA HIS A 182 -5.31 -10.70 -16.18
C HIS A 182 -4.85 -11.12 -17.60
N LYS A 183 -3.54 -11.04 -17.87
CA LYS A 183 -2.91 -11.54 -19.10
C LYS A 183 -2.02 -12.74 -18.82
#